data_AF-A0A7L3Z9K8-F1
#
_entry.id   AF-A0A7L3Z9K8-F1
#
_cell.length_a   1.000
_cell.length_b   1.000
_cell.length_c   1.000
_cell.angle_alpha   90.00
_cell.angle_beta   90.00
_cell.angle_gamma   90.00
#
_symmetry.space_group_name_H-M   'P 1'
#
loop_
_entity.id
_entity.type
_entity.pdbx_description
1 polymer ?
#
loop_
_entity_poly.entity_id
_entity_poly.type
_entity_poly.pdbx_seq_one_letter_code
_entity_poly.pdbx_strand_id
1 'polypeptide(L)'
;MTFHSVFLVFLAGLAFFSEAASPDSADSEHPLFIKILDSVRGSPAPNVPVKLYKEAADGSWELLNSKQTNDNGELHELTTKEQFVAGIYKIELDTASYWKRLGLNPFHHHADV
;
A
#
# COMPACT_ATOMS: atom_id res chain seq x y z
N MET A 1 -36.92 -53.05 11.58
CA MET A 1 -36.60 -51.73 11.00
C MET A 1 -37.49 -50.75 11.74
N THR A 2 -37.05 -49.95 12.70
CA THR A 2 -35.91 -49.05 12.64
C THR A 2 -35.50 -48.62 14.06
N PHE A 3 -34.30 -49.01 14.46
CA PHE A 3 -33.50 -48.31 15.48
C PHE A 3 -33.07 -46.97 14.90
N HIS A 4 -33.45 -45.84 15.50
CA HIS A 4 -32.80 -44.52 15.42
C HIS A 4 -33.20 -43.80 16.71
N SER A 5 -32.83 -44.34 17.87
CA SER A 5 -31.49 -44.16 18.45
C SER A 5 -31.13 -42.69 18.46
N VAL A 6 -31.53 -42.01 19.55
CA VAL A 6 -30.67 -41.10 20.30
C VAL A 6 -29.70 -40.29 19.41
N PHE A 7 -30.23 -39.37 18.62
CA PHE A 7 -29.44 -38.38 17.89
C PHE A 7 -30.01 -36.97 18.15
N LEU A 8 -30.44 -36.75 19.39
CA LEU A 8 -31.00 -35.46 19.84
C LEU A 8 -30.13 -34.81 20.93
N VAL A 9 -28.94 -35.34 21.19
CA VAL A 9 -28.03 -34.83 22.22
C VAL A 9 -26.60 -34.92 21.72
N PHE A 10 -26.19 -34.12 20.74
CA PHE A 10 -24.76 -33.80 20.49
C PHE A 10 -24.59 -32.66 19.45
N LEU A 11 -25.50 -31.67 19.44
CA LEU A 11 -25.35 -30.46 18.62
C LEU A 11 -25.29 -29.19 19.48
N ALA A 12 -24.65 -29.28 20.65
CA ALA A 12 -24.51 -28.17 21.61
C ALA A 12 -23.08 -28.01 22.14
N GLY A 13 -22.06 -28.41 21.37
CA GLY A 13 -20.70 -28.56 21.89
C GLY A 13 -19.57 -28.02 21.00
N LEU A 14 -19.87 -27.14 20.05
CA LEU A 14 -18.84 -26.46 19.24
C LEU A 14 -19.05 -24.95 19.25
N ALA A 15 -19.23 -24.40 20.44
CA ALA A 15 -18.79 -23.04 20.72
C ALA A 15 -17.26 -23.07 20.79
N PHE A 16 -16.60 -23.24 19.65
CA PHE A 16 -15.21 -22.86 19.54
C PHE A 16 -15.19 -21.34 19.62
N PHE A 17 -14.71 -20.86 20.76
CA PHE A 17 -14.32 -19.48 20.97
C PHE A 17 -13.47 -19.06 19.77
N SER A 18 -14.06 -18.24 18.90
CA SER A 18 -13.29 -17.45 17.96
C SER A 18 -12.57 -16.44 18.83
N GLU A 19 -11.38 -16.81 19.33
CA GLU A 19 -10.39 -15.87 19.81
C GLU A 19 -10.14 -14.95 18.61
N ALA A 20 -10.79 -13.80 18.59
CA ALA A 20 -10.42 -12.73 17.68
C ALA A 20 -9.02 -12.32 18.13
N ALA A 21 -8.01 -12.90 17.48
CA ALA A 21 -6.64 -12.46 17.62
C ALA A 21 -6.68 -10.93 17.54
N SER A 22 -6.16 -10.26 18.57
CA SER A 22 -5.97 -8.82 18.54
C SER A 22 -5.33 -8.49 17.20
N PRO A 23 -5.89 -7.58 16.40
CA PRO A 23 -5.21 -7.10 15.23
C PRO A 23 -4.10 -6.19 15.77
N ASP A 24 -3.00 -6.79 16.20
CA ASP A 24 -1.69 -6.18 15.99
C ASP A 24 -1.54 -6.16 14.47
N SER A 25 -2.26 -5.22 13.87
CA SER A 25 -2.55 -5.17 12.45
C SER A 25 -1.22 -4.91 11.76
N ALA A 26 -0.84 -5.75 10.80
CA ALA A 26 0.32 -5.52 9.95
C ALA A 26 0.30 -4.13 9.26
N ASP A 27 -0.87 -3.47 9.19
CA ASP A 27 -1.04 -2.04 8.83
C ASP A 27 -0.30 -1.05 9.74
N SER A 28 0.19 -1.52 10.89
CA SER A 28 0.99 -0.76 11.85
C SER A 28 2.35 -0.33 11.28
N GLU A 29 2.99 -1.11 10.43
CA GLU A 29 4.42 -0.90 10.15
C GLU A 29 4.69 0.15 9.07
N HIS A 30 3.67 0.48 8.26
CA HIS A 30 3.83 1.26 7.04
C HIS A 30 2.82 2.41 7.00
N PRO A 31 3.14 3.58 7.60
CA PRO A 31 2.20 4.68 7.73
C PRO A 31 1.85 5.37 6.39
N LEU A 32 2.57 5.04 5.32
CA LEU A 32 2.32 5.54 3.97
C LEU A 32 2.45 4.40 2.95
N PHE A 33 1.41 4.20 2.17
CA PHE A 33 1.35 3.22 1.09
C PHE A 33 1.07 3.90 -0.25
N ILE A 34 1.77 3.47 -1.30
CA ILE A 34 1.56 3.95 -2.67
C ILE A 34 1.26 2.75 -3.58
N LYS A 35 0.23 2.91 -4.43
CA LYS A 35 -0.07 1.98 -5.52
C LYS A 35 -0.28 2.74 -6.82
N ILE A 36 0.40 2.33 -7.87
CA ILE A 36 0.35 2.95 -9.20
C ILE A 36 -0.14 1.92 -10.20
N LEU A 37 -1.19 2.29 -10.94
CA LEU A 37 -1.80 1.48 -11.99
C LEU A 37 -1.61 2.16 -13.34
N ASP A 38 -1.35 1.35 -14.35
CA ASP A 38 -1.30 1.75 -15.74
C ASP A 38 -2.65 1.44 -16.39
N SER A 39 -3.45 2.48 -16.63
CA SER A 39 -4.77 2.35 -17.26
C SER A 39 -4.71 2.06 -18.76
N VAL A 40 -3.58 2.29 -19.44
CA VAL A 40 -3.40 1.97 -20.87
C VAL A 40 -3.21 0.47 -21.05
N ARG A 41 -2.40 -0.15 -20.17
CA ARG A 41 -2.10 -1.60 -20.22
C ARG A 41 -3.03 -2.43 -19.33
N GLY A 42 -3.85 -1.80 -18.49
CA GLY A 42 -4.75 -2.49 -17.55
C GLY A 42 -3.99 -3.31 -16.50
N SER A 43 -2.80 -2.86 -16.09
CA SER A 43 -1.93 -3.61 -15.17
C SER A 43 -1.22 -2.67 -14.19
N PRO A 44 -0.61 -3.19 -13.11
CA PRO A 44 0.22 -2.36 -12.26
C PRO A 44 1.40 -1.71 -13.02
N ALA A 45 1.88 -0.58 -12.49
CA ALA A 45 3.02 0.14 -13.03
C ALA A 45 4.28 -0.14 -12.20
N PRO A 46 5.09 -1.14 -12.56
CA PRO A 46 6.31 -1.45 -11.82
C PRO A 46 7.46 -0.52 -12.18
N ASN A 47 8.42 -0.41 -11.27
CA ASN A 47 9.65 0.37 -11.44
C ASN A 47 9.38 1.85 -11.78
N VAL A 48 8.31 2.43 -11.21
CA VAL A 48 8.05 3.87 -11.27
C VAL A 48 8.86 4.53 -10.17
N PRO A 49 9.81 5.44 -10.47
CA PRO A 49 10.49 6.22 -9.45
C PRO A 49 9.53 7.12 -8.69
N VAL A 50 9.64 7.09 -7.36
CA VAL A 50 8.82 7.86 -6.44
C VAL A 50 9.71 8.53 -5.42
N LYS A 51 9.50 9.83 -5.22
CA LYS A 51 10.17 10.60 -4.17
C LYS A 51 9.14 11.12 -3.17
N LEU A 52 9.48 11.01 -1.89
CA LEU A 52 8.71 11.57 -0.78
C LEU A 52 9.44 12.79 -0.25
N TYR A 53 8.74 13.91 -0.23
CA TYR A 53 9.21 15.17 0.35
C TYR A 53 8.37 15.57 1.55
N LYS A 54 8.96 16.35 2.44
CA LYS A 54 8.28 17.06 3.51
C LYS A 54 8.60 18.54 3.43
N GLU A 55 7.61 19.38 3.69
CA GLU A 55 7.81 20.82 3.78
C GLU A 55 8.57 21.18 5.06
N ALA A 56 9.66 21.91 4.92
CA ALA A 56 10.44 22.46 6.02
C ALA A 56 9.81 23.77 6.53
N ALA A 57 10.26 24.25 7.69
CA ALA A 57 9.71 25.45 8.32
C ALA A 57 9.88 26.73 7.48
N ASP A 58 10.83 26.74 6.54
CA ASP A 58 11.08 27.83 5.60
C ASP A 58 10.29 27.71 4.28
N GLY A 59 9.41 26.71 4.17
CA GLY A 59 8.61 26.41 2.97
C GLY A 59 9.38 25.66 1.88
N SER A 60 10.63 25.27 2.12
CA SER A 60 11.38 24.42 1.18
C SER A 60 10.95 22.95 1.28
N TRP A 61 11.17 22.20 0.21
CA TRP A 61 10.91 20.75 0.18
C TRP A 61 12.16 19.95 0.54
N GLU A 62 12.13 19.25 1.66
CA GLU A 62 13.18 18.32 2.07
C GLU A 62 12.87 16.92 1.54
N LEU A 63 13.83 16.29 0.84
CA LEU A 63 13.69 14.92 0.36
C LEU A 63 13.88 13.94 1.52
N LEU A 64 12.83 13.19 1.86
CA LEU A 64 12.88 12.16 2.89
C LEU A 64 13.31 10.80 2.34
N ASN A 65 12.77 10.42 1.18
CA ASN A 65 13.07 9.12 0.59
C ASN A 65 12.87 9.12 -0.93
N SER A 66 13.56 8.20 -1.61
CA SER A 66 13.44 7.97 -3.06
C SER A 66 13.52 6.47 -3.31
N LYS A 67 12.43 5.88 -3.81
CA LYS A 67 12.30 4.44 -4.10
C LYS A 67 11.59 4.21 -5.42
N GLN A 68 11.38 2.95 -5.80
CA GLN A 68 10.62 2.57 -6.99
C GLN A 68 9.52 1.58 -6.61
N THR A 69 8.40 1.59 -7.33
CA THR A 69 7.35 0.58 -7.16
C THR A 69 7.82 -0.82 -7.53
N ASN A 70 7.34 -1.83 -6.80
CA ASN A 70 7.60 -3.24 -7.08
C ASN A 70 6.78 -3.77 -8.28
N ASP A 71 6.86 -5.07 -8.56
CA ASP A 71 6.15 -5.72 -9.67
C ASP A 71 4.61 -5.59 -9.60
N ASN A 72 4.07 -5.41 -8.40
CA ASN A 72 2.64 -5.17 -8.16
C ASN A 72 2.24 -3.68 -8.24
N GLY A 73 3.17 -2.82 -8.68
CA GLY A 73 2.99 -1.38 -8.73
C GLY A 73 2.88 -0.73 -7.35
N GLU A 74 3.40 -1.38 -6.31
CA GLU A 74 3.23 -0.99 -4.91
C GLU A 74 4.53 -0.52 -4.27
N LEU A 75 4.40 0.29 -3.23
CA LEU A 75 5.50 0.75 -2.40
C LEU A 75 5.02 0.97 -0.96
N HIS A 76 5.55 0.16 -0.04
CA HIS A 76 5.09 0.07 1.36
C HIS A 76 6.03 0.79 2.34
N GLU A 77 7.33 0.81 2.07
CA GLU A 77 8.35 1.25 3.05
C GLU A 77 9.01 2.57 2.65
N LEU A 78 8.23 3.62 2.44
CA LEU A 78 8.76 4.95 2.11
C LEU A 78 9.22 5.75 3.34
N THR A 79 8.67 5.46 4.50
CA THR A 79 8.98 6.16 5.75
C THR A 79 8.60 5.27 6.94
N THR A 80 9.11 5.59 8.12
CA THR A 80 8.71 4.93 9.38
C THR A 80 7.72 5.79 10.14
N LYS A 81 7.03 5.22 11.13
CA LYS A 81 6.11 5.96 12.01
C LYS A 81 6.80 7.14 12.71
N GLU A 82 8.06 6.98 13.09
CA GLU A 82 8.83 8.01 13.81
C GLU A 82 9.15 9.20 12.90
N GLN A 83 9.35 8.95 11.60
CA GLN A 83 9.62 9.99 10.60
C GLN A 83 8.34 10.62 10.04
N PHE A 84 7.22 9.87 10.06
CA PHE A 84 5.92 10.30 9.57
C PHE A 84 5.11 11.04 10.64
N VAL A 85 5.60 12.22 11.01
CA VAL A 85 4.92 13.14 11.94
C VAL A 85 4.00 14.10 11.18
N ALA A 86 3.10 14.78 11.89
CA ALA A 86 2.23 15.79 11.27
C ALA A 86 3.02 16.86 10.50
N GLY A 87 2.52 17.22 9.31
CA GLY A 87 3.15 18.18 8.41
C GLY A 87 2.57 18.10 7.00
N ILE A 88 3.11 18.90 6.10
CA ILE A 88 2.77 18.87 4.68
C ILE A 88 3.81 18.02 3.95
N TYR A 89 3.33 17.10 3.13
CA TYR A 89 4.13 16.17 2.35
C TYR A 89 3.82 16.36 0.87
N LYS A 90 4.79 15.99 0.03
CA LYS A 90 4.61 15.91 -1.42
C LYS A 90 5.17 14.59 -1.92
N ILE A 91 4.42 13.92 -2.80
CA ILE A 91 4.85 12.71 -3.48
C ILE A 91 5.07 13.04 -4.95
N GLU A 92 6.30 12.91 -5.44
CA GLU A 92 6.62 13.05 -6.86
C GLU A 92 6.69 11.67 -7.51
N LEU A 93 5.80 11.39 -8.45
CA LEU A 93 5.76 10.18 -9.26
C LEU A 93 6.41 10.48 -10.63
N ASP A 94 7.57 9.88 -10.93
CA ASP A 94 8.26 10.06 -12.22
C ASP A 94 7.57 9.25 -13.33
N THR A 95 6.41 9.74 -13.73
CA THR A 95 5.59 9.17 -14.79
C THR A 95 6.27 9.29 -16.15
N ALA A 96 7.11 10.32 -16.38
CA ALA A 96 7.76 10.46 -17.66
C ALA A 96 8.79 9.36 -17.93
N SER A 97 9.64 9.06 -16.94
CA SER A 97 10.62 7.97 -17.08
C SER A 97 9.95 6.62 -17.25
N TYR A 98 8.82 6.39 -16.55
CA TYR A 98 8.01 5.18 -16.71
C TYR A 98 7.53 5.02 -18.17
N TRP A 99 6.89 6.04 -18.74
CA TRP A 99 6.36 5.96 -20.11
C TRP A 99 7.45 5.89 -21.18
N LYS A 100 8.54 6.65 -21.01
CA LYS A 100 9.68 6.64 -21.95
C LYS A 100 10.34 5.26 -22.04
N ARG A 101 10.44 4.54 -20.92
CA ARG A 101 10.96 3.16 -20.90
C ARG A 101 10.07 2.20 -21.69
N LEU A 102 8.78 2.49 -21.80
CA LEU A 102 7.82 1.75 -22.62
C LEU A 102 7.77 2.23 -24.09
N GLY A 103 8.64 3.16 -24.48
CA GLY A 103 8.68 3.72 -25.84
C GLY A 103 7.57 4.71 -26.14
N LEU A 104 6.90 5.25 -25.11
CA LEU A 104 5.82 6.23 -25.25
C LEU A 104 6.32 7.64 -24.93
N ASN A 105 5.72 8.65 -25.57
CA ASN A 105 5.98 10.05 -25.32
C ASN A 105 4.92 10.61 -24.36
N PRO A 106 5.24 10.77 -23.07
CA PRO A 106 4.29 11.29 -22.08
C PRO A 106 4.11 12.80 -22.21
N PHE A 107 2.94 13.29 -21.84
CA PHE A 107 2.66 14.73 -21.76
C PHE A 107 3.26 15.36 -20.50
N HIS A 108 3.03 14.77 -19.33
CA HIS A 108 3.54 15.26 -18.06
C HIS A 108 4.99 14.80 -17.81
N HIS A 109 5.78 15.64 -17.15
CA HIS A 109 7.13 15.28 -16.67
C HIS A 109 7.07 14.35 -15.45
N HIS A 110 6.15 14.61 -14.55
CA HIS A 110 5.87 13.83 -13.35
C HIS A 110 4.44 14.14 -12.88
N ALA A 111 3.97 13.44 -11.87
CA ALA A 111 2.74 13.80 -11.15
C ALA A 111 3.09 14.06 -9.68
N ASP A 112 2.72 15.23 -9.18
CA ASP A 112 2.83 15.57 -7.75
C ASP A 112 1.47 15.33 -7.06
N VAL A 113 1.51 14.79 -5.85
CA VAL A 113 0.37 14.64 -4.92
C VAL A 113 0.70 15.30 -3.61
#